data_AF-A0A7C5KD38-F1
#
_entry.id   AF-A0A7C5KD38-F1
#
_cell.length_a   1.000
_cell.length_b   1.000
_cell.length_c   1.000
_cell.angle_alpha   90.00
_cell.angle_beta   90.00
_cell.angle_gamma   90.00
#
_symmetry.space_group_name_H-M   'P 1'
#
loop_
_entity.id
_entity.type
_entity.pdbx_description
1 polymer ?
#
loop_
_entity_poly.entity_id
_entity_poly.type
_entity_poly.pdbx_seq_one_letter_code
_entity_poly.pdbx_strand_id
1 'polypeptide(L)'
;MGIGRILRKLFRAAGLGVRASAVSYTEWEYKELENIFGLLTLGGAVGFPGPPTLLSLDLLPFMEREVLVLQARAREAEDPWGGLFSTFDVT
;
A
#
# COMPACT_ATOMS: atom_id res chain seq x y z
N MET A 1 -19.64 -31.81 29.65
CA MET A 1 -18.94 -31.88 28.34
C MET A 1 -18.92 -30.50 27.64
N GLY A 2 -18.19 -29.49 28.17
CA GLY A 2 -18.29 -28.10 27.65
C GLY A 2 -16.98 -27.31 27.64
N ILE A 3 -16.20 -27.36 28.73
CA ILE A 3 -15.05 -26.47 28.94
C ILE A 3 -13.88 -26.74 27.98
N GLY A 4 -13.53 -28.01 27.72
CA GLY A 4 -12.41 -28.35 26.84
C GLY A 4 -12.62 -28.02 25.34
N ARG A 5 -13.86 -27.78 24.90
CA ARG A 5 -14.14 -27.28 23.53
C ARG A 5 -14.00 -25.76 23.46
N ILE A 6 -14.38 -25.06 24.51
CA ILE A 6 -14.26 -23.60 24.62
C ILE A 6 -12.78 -23.20 24.71
N LEU A 7 -11.98 -23.88 25.54
CA LEU A 7 -10.55 -23.61 25.67
C LEU A 7 -9.80 -23.75 24.33
N ARG A 8 -10.11 -24.81 23.56
CA ARG A 8 -9.52 -25.02 22.23
C ARG A 8 -9.94 -23.96 21.21
N LYS A 9 -11.19 -23.49 21.25
CA LYS A 9 -11.66 -22.41 20.37
C LYS A 9 -10.96 -21.09 20.71
N LEU A 10 -10.81 -20.77 22.00
CA LEU A 10 -10.09 -19.58 22.44
C LEU A 10 -8.62 -19.63 22.05
N PHE A 11 -7.94 -20.77 22.24
CA PHE A 11 -6.53 -20.93 21.85
C PHE A 11 -6.32 -20.79 20.33
N ARG A 12 -7.26 -21.33 19.53
CA ARG A 12 -7.24 -21.13 18.06
C ARG A 12 -7.51 -19.68 17.67
N ALA A 13 -8.48 -19.02 18.28
CA ALA A 13 -8.80 -17.62 18.01
C ALA A 13 -7.63 -16.69 18.39
N ALA A 14 -6.97 -16.95 19.51
CA ALA A 14 -5.77 -16.22 19.92
C ALA A 14 -4.61 -16.42 18.93
N GLY A 15 -4.35 -17.67 18.50
CA GLY A 15 -3.32 -17.95 17.49
C GLY A 15 -3.60 -17.31 16.13
N LEU A 16 -4.88 -17.26 15.72
CA LEU A 16 -5.29 -16.54 14.52
C LEU A 16 -5.09 -15.03 14.65
N GLY A 17 -5.41 -14.45 15.81
CA GLY A 17 -5.22 -13.02 16.08
C GLY A 17 -3.74 -12.61 16.04
N VAL A 18 -2.85 -13.40 16.66
CA VAL A 18 -1.40 -13.14 16.62
C VAL A 18 -0.87 -13.21 15.20
N ARG A 19 -1.29 -14.22 14.42
CA ARG A 19 -0.86 -14.37 13.03
C ARG A 19 -1.42 -13.27 12.12
N ALA A 20 -2.68 -12.89 12.31
CA ALA A 20 -3.30 -11.78 11.58
C ALA A 20 -2.59 -10.44 11.88
N SER A 21 -2.24 -10.21 13.15
CA SER A 21 -1.48 -9.02 13.57
C SER A 21 -0.09 -8.99 12.90
N ALA A 22 0.65 -10.09 12.94
CA ALA A 22 1.96 -10.18 12.29
C ALA A 22 1.89 -9.93 10.78
N VAL A 23 0.91 -10.49 10.08
CA VAL A 23 0.69 -10.25 8.64
C VAL A 23 0.38 -8.78 8.38
N SER A 24 -0.53 -8.18 9.16
CA SER A 24 -0.89 -6.77 9.00
C SER A 24 0.29 -5.83 9.24
N TYR A 25 1.19 -6.18 10.17
CA TYR A 25 2.39 -5.39 10.43
C TYR A 25 3.36 -5.43 9.26
N THR A 26 3.60 -6.61 8.69
CA THR A 26 4.44 -6.76 7.49
C THR A 26 3.84 -6.05 6.27
N GLU A 27 2.52 -6.12 6.08
CA GLU A 27 1.83 -5.37 5.02
C GLU A 27 2.01 -3.85 5.19
N TRP A 28 1.96 -3.36 6.43
CA TRP A 28 2.19 -1.96 6.73
C TRP A 28 3.65 -1.54 6.47
N GLU A 29 4.63 -2.32 6.91
CA GLU A 29 6.05 -2.06 6.65
C GLU A 29 6.35 -2.02 5.15
N TYR A 30 5.80 -2.98 4.40
CA TYR A 30 5.94 -3.03 2.96
C TYR A 30 5.40 -1.76 2.29
N LYS A 31 4.21 -1.31 2.71
CA LYS A 31 3.61 -0.07 2.21
C LYS A 31 4.45 1.17 2.57
N GLU A 32 5.03 1.20 3.76
CA GLU A 32 5.90 2.31 4.17
C GLU A 32 7.20 2.35 3.35
N LEU A 33 7.77 1.17 3.03
CA LEU A 33 8.92 1.08 2.12
C LEU A 33 8.57 1.57 0.71
N GLU A 34 7.39 1.26 0.18
CA GLU A 34 6.92 1.81 -1.11
C GLU A 34 6.81 3.35 -1.08
N ASN A 35 6.30 3.92 0.02
CA ASN A 35 6.22 5.37 0.19
C ASN A 35 7.61 6.02 0.23
N ILE A 36 8.52 5.46 1.04
CA ILE A 36 9.90 5.94 1.15
C ILE A 36 10.61 5.83 -0.19
N PHE A 37 10.44 4.71 -0.91
CA PHE A 37 11.00 4.53 -2.25
C PHE A 37 10.53 5.64 -3.21
N GLY A 38 9.23 5.97 -3.21
CA GLY A 38 8.69 7.10 -3.99
C GLY A 38 9.30 8.45 -3.59
N LEU A 39 9.55 8.68 -2.31
CA LEU A 39 10.24 9.89 -1.84
C LEU A 39 11.73 9.89 -2.23
N LEU A 40 12.39 8.74 -2.24
CA LEU A 40 13.80 8.64 -2.64
C LEU A 40 13.98 8.92 -4.13
N THR A 41 13.03 8.53 -4.96
CA THR A 41 13.10 8.67 -6.41
C THR A 41 12.50 9.98 -6.93
N LEU A 42 11.36 10.40 -6.40
CA LEU A 42 10.61 11.59 -6.86
C LEU A 42 10.52 12.72 -5.83
N GLY A 43 11.03 12.54 -4.59
CA GLY A 43 10.95 13.55 -3.54
C GLY A 43 11.55 14.90 -3.94
N GLY A 44 12.63 14.90 -4.71
CA GLY A 44 13.23 16.13 -5.24
C GLY A 44 12.29 16.93 -6.14
N ALA A 45 11.37 16.27 -6.87
CA ALA A 45 10.39 16.94 -7.73
C ALA A 45 9.28 17.67 -6.94
N VAL A 46 9.06 17.28 -5.68
CA VAL A 46 8.08 17.91 -4.78
C VAL A 46 8.72 18.83 -3.74
N GLY A 47 10.00 19.18 -3.91
CA GLY A 47 10.72 20.08 -3.00
C GLY A 47 11.13 19.45 -1.68
N PHE A 48 11.01 18.13 -1.53
CA PHE A 48 11.59 17.41 -0.41
C PHE A 48 13.12 17.40 -0.57
N PRO A 49 13.91 17.64 0.49
CA PRO A 49 15.37 17.50 0.44
C PRO A 49 15.69 16.04 0.16
N GLY A 50 15.79 15.72 -1.13
CA GLY A 50 15.90 14.37 -1.62
C GLY A 50 17.25 13.75 -1.27
N PRO A 51 17.34 12.41 -1.31
CA PRO A 51 18.62 11.72 -1.28
C PRO A 51 19.54 12.20 -2.43
N PRO A 52 20.84 11.87 -2.40
CA PRO A 52 21.75 12.20 -3.49
C PRO A 52 21.18 11.76 -4.84
N THR A 53 21.11 12.67 -5.82
CA THR A 53 20.40 12.46 -7.10
C THR A 53 20.81 11.19 -7.85
N LEU A 54 22.08 10.79 -7.74
CA LEU A 54 22.59 9.54 -8.31
C LEU A 54 21.85 8.30 -7.77
N LEU A 55 21.58 8.26 -6.46
CA LEU A 55 20.83 7.16 -5.85
C LEU A 55 19.39 7.11 -6.39
N SER A 56 18.76 8.27 -6.60
CA SER A 56 17.42 8.34 -7.19
C SER A 56 17.40 7.81 -8.63
N LEU A 57 18.42 8.13 -9.43
CA LEU A 57 18.56 7.65 -10.81
C LEU A 57 18.80 6.14 -10.89
N ASP A 58 19.59 5.58 -9.98
CA ASP A 58 19.84 4.13 -9.90
C ASP A 58 18.57 3.36 -9.49
N LEU A 59 17.70 3.99 -8.69
CA LEU A 59 16.46 3.41 -8.20
C LEU A 59 15.28 3.58 -9.16
N LEU A 60 15.33 4.56 -10.06
CA LEU A 60 14.27 4.87 -11.03
C LEU A 60 13.80 3.67 -11.89
N PRO A 61 14.68 2.80 -12.41
CA PRO A 61 14.27 1.62 -13.18
C PRO A 61 13.38 0.65 -12.40
N PHE A 62 13.46 0.64 -11.07
CA PHE A 62 12.65 -0.23 -10.22
C PHE A 62 11.25 0.35 -9.94
N MET A 63 10.97 1.59 -10.39
CA MET A 63 9.67 2.26 -10.20
C MET A 63 8.60 1.86 -11.22
N GLU A 64 8.85 0.93 -12.13
CA GLU A 64 7.93 0.62 -13.24
C GLU A 64 6.49 0.45 -12.77
N ARG A 65 6.27 -0.33 -11.72
CA ARG A 65 4.94 -0.57 -11.14
C ARG A 65 4.36 0.70 -10.53
N GLU A 66 5.13 1.46 -9.78
CA GLU A 66 4.69 2.66 -9.07
C GLU A 66 4.36 3.79 -10.04
N VAL A 67 5.10 3.89 -11.16
CA VAL A 67 4.78 4.81 -12.26
C VAL A 67 3.43 4.46 -12.89
N LEU A 68 3.11 3.18 -13.09
CA LEU A 68 1.81 2.75 -13.59
C LEU A 68 0.68 3.10 -12.59
N VAL A 69 0.91 2.91 -11.29
CA VAL A 69 -0.04 3.30 -10.24
C VAL A 69 -0.23 4.81 -10.22
N LEU A 70 0.84 5.59 -10.26
CA LEU A 70 0.78 7.05 -10.32
C LEU A 70 0.05 7.54 -11.56
N GLN A 71 0.27 6.91 -12.71
CA GLN A 71 -0.42 7.24 -13.95
C GLN A 71 -1.93 6.94 -13.86
N ALA A 72 -2.32 5.82 -13.26
CA ALA A 72 -3.73 5.50 -13.01
C ALA A 72 -4.39 6.54 -12.08
N ARG A 73 -3.70 6.93 -11.01
CA ARG A 73 -4.18 7.99 -10.09
C ARG A 73 -4.24 9.36 -10.75
N ALA A 74 -3.28 9.70 -11.61
CA ALA A 74 -3.29 10.95 -12.37
C ALA A 74 -4.49 11.02 -13.31
N ARG A 75 -4.84 9.91 -13.99
CA ARG A 75 -6.03 9.82 -14.84
C ARG A 75 -7.33 9.97 -14.03
N GLU A 76 -7.43 9.32 -12.87
CA GLU A 76 -8.57 9.51 -11.95
C GLU A 76 -8.66 10.96 -11.44
N ALA A 77 -7.54 11.63 -11.21
CA ALA A 77 -7.52 13.03 -10.77
C ALA A 77 -7.90 14.00 -11.91
N GLU A 78 -7.63 13.63 -13.16
CA GLU A 78 -8.00 14.39 -14.36
C GLU A 78 -9.51 14.28 -14.65
N ASP A 79 -10.12 13.13 -14.35
CA ASP A 79 -11.57 12.93 -14.39
C ASP A 79 -12.13 12.36 -13.06
N PRO A 80 -12.21 13.19 -12.00
CA PRO A 80 -12.67 12.76 -10.68
C PRO A 80 -14.12 12.30 -10.68
N TRP A 81 -14.91 12.78 -11.64
CA TRP A 81 -16.34 12.54 -11.73
C TRP A 81 -16.67 11.37 -12.66
N GLY A 82 -15.80 11.00 -13.60
CA GLY A 82 -16.02 9.91 -14.55
C GLY A 82 -16.26 8.55 -13.90
N GLY A 83 -15.51 8.21 -12.85
CA GLY A 83 -15.74 6.97 -12.08
C GLY A 83 -17.06 6.98 -11.29
N LEU A 84 -17.44 8.15 -10.77
CA LEU A 84 -18.71 8.34 -10.06
C LEU A 84 -19.89 8.22 -11.04
N PHE A 85 -19.85 8.95 -12.16
CA PHE A 85 -20.87 8.89 -13.19
C PHE A 85 -20.94 7.53 -13.88
N SER A 86 -19.82 6.84 -14.12
CA SER A 86 -19.82 5.46 -14.64
C SER A 86 -20.48 4.45 -13.70
N THR A 87 -20.50 4.69 -12.38
CA THR A 87 -21.21 3.84 -11.42
C THR A 87 -22.73 4.08 -11.48
N PHE A 88 -23.14 5.31 -11.81
CA PHE A 88 -24.55 5.68 -11.97
C PHE A 88 -25.10 5.38 -13.38
N ASP A 89 -24.24 5.27 -14.39
CA ASP A 89 -24.59 5.00 -15.79
C ASP A 89 -24.76 3.50 -16.10
N VAL A 90 -24.69 2.63 -15.07
CA VAL A 90 -25.12 1.23 -15.17
C VAL A 90 -26.62 1.13 -14.83
N THR A 91 -27.46 1.68 -15.71
CA THR A 91 -28.89 1.33 -15.80
C THR A 91 -29.42 1.56 -17.21
#